data_AF-A0A4D4MJH6-F1
#
_entry.id   AF-A0A4D4MJH6-F1
#
_cell.length_a   1.000
_cell.length_b   1.000
_cell.length_c   1.000
_cell.angle_alpha   90.00
_cell.angle_beta   90.00
_cell.angle_gamma   90.00
#
_symmetry.space_group_name_H-M   'P 1'
#
loop_
_entity.id
_entity.type
_entity.pdbx_description
1 polymer ?
#
loop_
_entity_poly.entity_id
_entity_poly.type
_entity_poly.pdbx_seq_one_letter_code
_entity_poly.pdbx_strand_id
1 'polypeptide(L)'
;MPDSSVPVEERLRSALDTVEEQQQTISKLLREKHEPIAVVGIGLRFPGGSNTPDEFAEFLREGRSGIGPFPTDRFDTDTYVADGSGEDDEPGRIRTIGGGFLDRIDQFDAPFFNISPKEAQYMDPQQRLLLETAWEALEHANIDPTPLRRANGGVYIGASSIDYALELDSLPYEELDGHLASGITFFPLSGRLSYFLGWRGPCMSLDTACASSLTALHSAAEGLRRGECDIALAGAVNALHHPRIPVIFSAANMLAPDAQCKTFDESADGYVRAEGCAVAVLKRLSDAQRDGDTVLGLIRGSAVGQDGDSAGLTVPNGPAQEAVMRAAIQRASLQPSDIQYVEAHGTGTPLGDPIEMGAISDVFATSHDKERPLTVGSVKTNLGHMEPVAGLVGVIKTLLQMREQTIFPHLNFTTPSGRIPWDSYPVTVPTENRPWKADTRRAVVNSFGFGAPSPPSSSKSPRCPSSRPPPRPPSRRTARTAPRRSSSTCSRCPPRTTAR
;
A
#
# COMPACT_ATOMS: atom_id res chain seq x y z
N MET A 1 -66.71 -5.89 19.86
CA MET A 1 -65.99 -4.70 19.35
C MET A 1 -65.04 -4.27 20.44
N PRO A 2 -63.72 -4.48 20.32
CA PRO A 2 -62.79 -4.12 21.39
C PRO A 2 -62.61 -2.60 21.45
N ASP A 3 -62.59 -2.11 22.67
CA ASP A 3 -62.48 -0.72 23.11
C ASP A 3 -61.16 -0.08 22.64
N SER A 4 -61.24 0.98 21.83
CA SER A 4 -60.11 1.50 21.04
C SER A 4 -59.57 2.82 21.56
N SER A 5 -59.38 2.98 22.87
CA SER A 5 -58.91 4.26 23.43
C SER A 5 -57.68 4.13 24.31
N VAL A 6 -56.59 3.59 23.77
CA VAL A 6 -55.27 4.10 24.19
C VAL A 6 -55.26 5.59 23.82
N PRO A 7 -55.14 6.52 24.78
CA PRO A 7 -55.15 7.95 24.53
C PRO A 7 -54.14 8.32 23.45
N VAL A 8 -54.49 9.26 22.58
CA VAL A 8 -53.59 9.72 21.50
C VAL A 8 -52.23 10.13 22.06
N GLU A 9 -52.20 10.70 23.26
CA GLU A 9 -50.98 11.09 23.97
C GLU A 9 -50.08 9.90 24.35
N GLU A 10 -50.66 8.76 24.73
CA GLU A 10 -49.90 7.55 25.08
C GLU A 10 -49.35 6.87 23.82
N ARG A 11 -50.08 6.90 22.69
CA ARG A 11 -49.54 6.49 21.39
C ARG A 11 -48.44 7.41 20.89
N LEU A 12 -48.56 8.72 21.13
CA LEU A 12 -47.55 9.70 20.74
C LEU A 12 -46.27 9.54 21.56
N ARG A 13 -46.37 9.31 22.87
CA ARG A 13 -45.22 9.00 23.74
C ARG A 13 -44.53 7.71 23.32
N SER A 14 -45.28 6.63 23.14
CA SER A 14 -44.73 5.35 22.66
C SER A 14 -44.05 5.48 21.28
N ALA A 15 -44.60 6.31 20.39
CA ALA A 15 -43.96 6.60 19.10
C ALA A 15 -42.67 7.42 19.24
N LEU A 16 -42.62 8.39 20.16
CA LEU A 16 -41.41 9.17 20.46
C LEU A 16 -40.32 8.27 21.06
N ASP A 17 -40.66 7.44 22.05
CA ASP A 17 -39.72 6.49 22.66
C ASP A 17 -39.13 5.54 21.60
N THR A 18 -39.97 5.04 20.69
CA THR A 18 -39.53 4.20 19.57
C THR A 18 -38.58 4.95 18.63
N VAL A 19 -38.85 6.22 18.32
CA VAL A 19 -37.98 7.04 17.47
C VAL A 19 -36.64 7.29 18.16
N GLU A 20 -36.63 7.56 19.47
CA GLU A 20 -35.40 7.73 20.25
C GLU A 20 -34.57 6.45 20.29
N GLU A 21 -35.18 5.29 20.55
CA GLU A 21 -34.52 3.99 20.50
C GLU A 21 -33.94 3.68 19.11
N GLN A 22 -34.69 3.98 18.04
CA GLN A 22 -34.22 3.81 16.67
C GLN A 22 -33.06 4.75 16.36
N GLN A 23 -33.12 6.01 16.79
CA GLN A 23 -32.02 6.97 16.62
C GLN A 23 -30.77 6.51 17.36
N GLN A 24 -30.90 6.06 18.60
CA GLN A 24 -29.78 5.50 19.37
C GLN A 24 -29.17 4.27 18.68
N THR A 25 -30.01 3.37 18.18
CA THR A 25 -29.57 2.19 17.43
C THR A 25 -28.82 2.59 16.16
N ILE A 26 -29.34 3.53 15.37
CA ILE A 26 -28.68 4.03 14.16
C ILE A 26 -27.35 4.70 14.50
N SER A 27 -27.30 5.55 15.53
CA SER A 27 -26.07 6.21 15.96
C SER A 27 -25.00 5.21 16.41
N LYS A 28 -25.41 4.16 17.13
CA LYS A 28 -24.51 3.07 17.53
C LYS A 28 -23.94 2.34 16.31
N LEU A 29 -24.81 1.90 15.40
CA LEU A 29 -24.39 1.20 14.18
C LEU A 29 -23.49 2.07 13.29
N LEU A 30 -23.75 3.37 13.20
CA LEU A 30 -22.90 4.30 12.47
C LEU A 30 -21.54 4.49 13.14
N ARG A 31 -21.49 4.51 14.47
CA ARG A 31 -20.24 4.57 15.23
C ARG A 31 -19.41 3.31 15.03
N GLU A 32 -20.01 2.13 15.10
CA GLU A 32 -19.33 0.86 14.85
C GLU A 32 -18.80 0.78 13.41
N LYS A 33 -19.62 1.19 12.42
CA LYS A 33 -19.24 1.15 11.01
C LYS A 33 -18.09 2.10 10.64
N HIS A 34 -18.03 3.27 11.28
CA HIS A 34 -17.02 4.31 10.99
C HIS A 34 -16.08 4.54 12.17
N GLU A 35 -15.89 3.51 13.01
CA GLU A 35 -15.05 3.64 14.19
C GLU A 35 -13.62 3.98 13.76
N PRO A 36 -13.01 5.04 14.33
CA PRO A 36 -11.60 5.33 14.12
C PRO A 36 -10.72 4.18 14.60
N ILE A 37 -9.72 3.84 13.80
CA ILE A 37 -8.72 2.84 14.19
C ILE A 37 -7.50 3.58 14.72
N ALA A 38 -7.13 3.28 15.96
CA ALA A 38 -5.95 3.83 16.61
C ALA A 38 -4.70 3.07 16.17
N VAL A 39 -3.66 3.81 15.82
CA VAL A 39 -2.29 3.29 15.76
C VAL A 39 -1.69 3.44 17.15
N VAL A 40 -1.35 2.32 17.80
CA VAL A 40 -0.86 2.31 19.19
C VAL A 40 0.61 1.91 19.31
N GLY A 41 1.18 1.30 18.26
CA GLY A 41 2.60 0.95 18.22
C GLY A 41 3.13 0.93 16.80
N ILE A 42 4.43 1.18 16.65
CA ILE A 42 5.15 1.16 15.37
C ILE A 42 6.51 0.49 15.60
N GLY A 43 6.83 -0.50 14.77
CA GLY A 43 8.18 -1.01 14.57
C GLY A 43 8.63 -0.70 13.15
N LEU A 44 9.91 -0.37 12.97
CA LEU A 44 10.46 -0.04 11.65
C LEU A 44 11.93 -0.41 11.50
N ARG A 45 12.34 -0.62 10.24
CA ARG A 45 13.71 -0.73 9.77
C ARG A 45 13.80 -0.02 8.43
N PHE A 46 14.46 1.12 8.38
CA PHE A 46 14.61 1.91 7.16
C PHE A 46 16.09 2.23 6.85
N PRO A 47 16.41 2.47 5.57
CA PRO A 47 17.76 2.88 5.16
C PRO A 47 18.27 4.10 5.92
N GLY A 48 19.58 4.21 6.04
CA GLY A 48 20.22 5.30 6.79
C GLY A 48 20.16 5.13 8.32
N GLY A 49 19.98 3.90 8.80
CA GLY A 49 20.10 3.52 10.21
C GLY A 49 18.88 3.89 11.08
N SER A 50 17.72 4.14 10.49
CA SER A 50 16.50 4.43 11.25
C SER A 50 15.81 3.13 11.68
N ASN A 51 15.90 2.78 12.96
CA ASN A 51 15.34 1.56 13.54
C ASN A 51 14.20 1.85 14.53
N THR A 52 14.00 3.10 14.91
CA THR A 52 12.90 3.55 15.78
C THR A 52 12.14 4.74 15.18
N PRO A 53 10.88 4.99 15.61
CA PRO A 53 10.14 6.19 15.20
C PRO A 53 10.85 7.51 15.53
N ASP A 54 11.61 7.56 16.64
CA ASP A 54 12.35 8.76 17.05
C ASP A 54 13.57 9.04 16.17
N GLU A 55 14.38 8.01 15.90
CA GLU A 55 15.49 8.10 14.95
C GLU A 55 15.00 8.49 13.55
N PHE A 56 13.87 7.93 13.12
CA PHE A 56 13.31 8.28 11.81
C PHE A 56 12.79 9.71 11.76
N ALA A 57 12.20 10.22 12.85
CA ALA A 57 11.78 11.61 12.90
C ALA A 57 12.97 12.58 12.85
N GLU A 58 14.07 12.24 13.53
CA GLU A 58 15.32 12.98 13.43
C GLU A 58 15.90 12.96 12.01
N PHE A 59 15.99 11.78 11.41
CA PHE A 59 16.41 11.60 10.03
C PHE A 59 15.62 12.49 9.05
N LEU A 60 14.30 12.53 9.18
CA LEU A 60 13.42 13.36 8.33
C LEU A 60 13.62 14.86 8.60
N ARG A 61 13.72 15.26 9.87
CA ARG A 61 13.89 16.66 10.27
C ARG A 61 15.21 17.24 9.77
N GLU A 62 16.26 16.44 9.74
CA GLU A 62 17.57 16.82 9.19
C GLU A 62 17.59 16.86 7.66
N GLY A 63 16.52 16.40 6.99
CA GLY A 63 16.47 16.32 5.53
C GLY A 63 17.49 15.34 4.95
N ARG A 64 17.78 14.24 5.68
CA ARG A 64 18.74 13.23 5.25
C ARG A 64 18.18 12.35 4.12
N SER A 65 19.10 11.78 3.36
CA SER A 65 18.85 10.74 2.37
C SER A 65 19.44 9.40 2.83
N GLY A 66 18.68 8.33 2.62
CA GLY A 66 19.05 6.95 2.92
C GLY A 66 19.54 6.20 1.68
N ILE A 67 19.73 6.91 0.56
CA ILE A 67 20.25 6.34 -0.68
C ILE A 67 21.78 6.28 -0.62
N GLY A 68 22.32 5.11 -0.94
CA GLY A 68 23.75 4.85 -1.04
C GLY A 68 24.08 3.93 -2.23
N PRO A 69 25.37 3.58 -2.39
CA PRO A 69 25.79 2.59 -3.39
C PRO A 69 25.23 1.20 -3.07
N PHE A 70 25.25 0.30 -4.06
CA PHE A 70 24.93 -1.11 -3.82
C PHE A 70 25.88 -1.73 -2.79
N PRO A 71 25.37 -2.49 -1.79
CA PRO A 71 26.22 -3.23 -0.88
C PRO A 71 26.93 -4.38 -1.60
N THR A 72 28.23 -4.53 -1.37
CA THR A 72 29.08 -5.53 -2.02
C THR A 72 28.86 -6.95 -1.52
N ASP A 73 28.09 -7.11 -0.43
CA ASP A 73 27.75 -8.39 0.20
C ASP A 73 26.39 -8.95 -0.27
N ARG A 74 25.69 -8.28 -1.20
CA ARG A 74 24.36 -8.70 -1.69
C ARG A 74 24.45 -9.52 -2.96
N PHE A 75 25.15 -9.01 -3.98
CA PHE A 75 25.40 -9.70 -5.24
C PHE A 75 26.64 -9.10 -5.93
N ASP A 76 27.12 -9.75 -6.98
CA ASP A 76 28.28 -9.29 -7.76
C ASP A 76 27.96 -8.00 -8.54
N THR A 77 28.30 -6.85 -7.96
CA THR A 77 28.03 -5.54 -8.57
C THR A 77 28.83 -5.32 -9.86
N ASP A 78 30.04 -5.87 -9.96
CA ASP A 78 30.90 -5.66 -11.14
C ASP A 78 30.30 -6.35 -12.38
N THR A 79 29.67 -7.52 -12.18
CA THR A 79 29.00 -8.27 -13.24
C THR A 79 27.64 -7.68 -13.62
N TYR A 80 26.87 -7.12 -12.70
CA TYR A 80 25.49 -6.72 -12.99
C TYR A 80 25.25 -5.21 -13.14
N VAL A 81 26.06 -4.36 -12.52
CA VAL A 81 25.90 -2.90 -12.58
C VAL A 81 26.65 -2.35 -13.78
N ALA A 82 26.00 -1.46 -14.54
CA ALA A 82 26.65 -0.77 -15.65
C ALA A 82 27.80 0.11 -15.13
N ASP A 83 28.91 0.14 -15.87
CA ASP A 83 30.12 0.89 -15.48
C ASP A 83 30.03 2.40 -15.73
N GLY A 84 28.88 2.88 -16.23
CA GLY A 84 28.65 4.30 -16.54
C GLY A 84 29.43 4.81 -17.76
N SER A 85 29.99 3.93 -18.59
CA SER A 85 30.76 4.28 -19.79
C SER A 85 29.94 4.92 -20.93
N GLY A 86 28.62 5.04 -20.77
CA GLY A 86 27.72 5.68 -21.74
C GLY A 86 27.24 4.75 -22.86
N GLU A 87 27.51 3.45 -22.79
CA GLU A 87 26.74 2.44 -23.53
C GLU A 87 25.40 2.19 -22.83
N ASP A 88 24.56 3.23 -22.75
CA ASP A 88 23.30 3.29 -21.97
C ASP A 88 22.26 2.22 -22.33
N ASP A 89 22.56 1.37 -23.31
CA ASP A 89 21.70 0.30 -23.82
C ASP A 89 22.27 -1.11 -23.68
N GLU A 90 23.31 -1.35 -22.86
CA GLU A 90 23.80 -2.72 -22.60
C GLU A 90 22.67 -3.59 -22.00
N PRO A 91 22.20 -4.64 -22.71
CA PRO A 91 21.14 -5.51 -22.21
C PRO A 91 21.61 -6.31 -21.00
N GLY A 92 20.74 -6.47 -20.00
CA GLY A 92 21.04 -7.31 -18.84
C GLY A 92 21.82 -6.62 -17.71
N ARG A 93 22.08 -5.31 -17.81
CA ARG A 93 22.72 -4.52 -16.76
C ARG A 93 21.73 -3.70 -15.93
N ILE A 94 22.12 -3.42 -14.69
CA ILE A 94 21.49 -2.47 -13.79
C ILE A 94 22.02 -1.07 -14.13
N ARG A 95 21.11 -0.15 -14.50
CA ARG A 95 21.47 1.20 -15.00
C ARG A 95 21.48 2.29 -13.92
N THR A 96 20.97 1.98 -12.73
CA THR A 96 21.03 2.88 -11.58
C THR A 96 22.32 2.64 -10.80
N ILE A 97 22.85 3.69 -10.17
CA ILE A 97 24.12 3.63 -9.41
C ILE A 97 23.96 3.22 -7.94
N GLY A 98 22.73 3.04 -7.45
CA GLY A 98 22.50 2.80 -6.03
C GLY A 98 21.06 2.51 -5.64
N GLY A 99 20.80 2.57 -4.34
CA GLY A 99 19.55 2.19 -3.70
C GLY A 99 19.49 2.56 -2.23
N GLY A 100 18.32 2.40 -1.62
CA GLY A 100 18.19 2.45 -0.16
C GLY A 100 18.36 1.06 0.44
N PHE A 101 19.38 0.84 1.26
CA PHE A 101 19.67 -0.48 1.83
C PHE A 101 19.64 -0.44 3.36
N LEU A 102 19.20 -1.54 3.95
CA LEU A 102 19.39 -1.81 5.37
C LEU A 102 20.83 -2.26 5.60
N ASP A 103 21.39 -1.85 6.75
CA ASP A 103 22.76 -2.19 7.10
C ASP A 103 22.99 -3.71 7.13
N ARG A 104 21.97 -4.46 7.57
CA ARG A 104 22.02 -5.92 7.76
C ARG A 104 20.67 -6.56 7.50
N ILE A 105 20.68 -7.67 6.77
CA ILE A 105 19.50 -8.51 6.49
C ILE A 105 19.74 -10.00 6.81
N ASP A 106 20.98 -10.36 7.09
CA ASP A 106 21.47 -11.73 7.30
C ASP A 106 21.40 -12.19 8.76
N GLN A 107 21.38 -11.26 9.71
CA GLN A 107 21.39 -11.51 11.16
C GLN A 107 19.98 -11.69 11.71
N PHE A 108 19.82 -12.60 12.67
CA PHE A 108 18.53 -12.92 13.28
C PHE A 108 18.68 -13.69 14.60
N ASP A 109 17.95 -13.30 15.65
CA ASP A 109 17.90 -14.04 16.92
C ASP A 109 16.93 -15.24 16.83
N ALA A 110 17.37 -16.30 16.14
CA ALA A 110 16.55 -17.49 15.94
C ALA A 110 16.06 -18.15 17.25
N PRO A 111 16.90 -18.32 18.30
CA PRO A 111 16.46 -18.88 19.58
C PRO A 111 15.32 -18.09 20.24
N PHE A 112 15.35 -16.75 20.19
CA PHE A 112 14.27 -15.92 20.73
C PHE A 112 12.91 -16.26 20.10
N PHE A 113 12.90 -16.49 18.78
CA PHE A 113 11.68 -16.81 18.03
C PHE A 113 11.33 -18.31 18.00
N ASN A 114 12.02 -19.15 18.79
CA ASN A 114 11.88 -20.61 18.81
C ASN A 114 12.15 -21.27 17.44
N ILE A 115 13.10 -20.72 16.68
CA ILE A 115 13.50 -21.22 15.36
C ILE A 115 14.85 -21.91 15.49
N SER A 116 14.97 -23.11 14.89
CA SER A 116 16.24 -23.83 14.90
C SER A 116 17.27 -23.16 13.98
N PRO A 117 18.58 -23.25 14.27
CA PRO A 117 19.60 -22.71 13.37
C PRO A 117 19.50 -23.28 11.94
N LYS A 118 19.12 -24.56 11.81
CA LYS A 118 18.93 -25.21 10.51
C LYS A 118 17.77 -24.58 9.74
N GLU A 119 16.65 -24.33 10.39
CA GLU A 119 15.50 -23.67 9.74
C GLU A 119 15.83 -22.24 9.34
N ALA A 120 16.49 -21.48 10.22
CA ALA A 120 16.84 -20.08 9.99
C ALA A 120 17.68 -19.89 8.71
N GLN A 121 18.55 -20.85 8.38
CA GLN A 121 19.36 -20.84 7.15
C GLN A 121 18.53 -20.88 5.87
N TYR A 122 17.30 -21.39 5.91
CA TYR A 122 16.40 -21.48 4.76
C TYR A 122 15.25 -20.49 4.83
N MET A 123 15.23 -19.58 5.82
CA MET A 123 14.20 -18.57 5.94
C MET A 123 14.57 -17.32 5.15
N ASP A 124 13.67 -16.84 4.29
CA ASP A 124 13.82 -15.53 3.66
C ASP A 124 14.11 -14.43 4.71
N PRO A 125 15.15 -13.59 4.52
CA PRO A 125 15.42 -12.41 5.35
C PRO A 125 14.18 -11.56 5.66
N GLN A 126 13.23 -11.47 4.73
CA GLN A 126 11.96 -10.77 4.92
C GLN A 126 11.15 -11.33 6.09
N GLN A 127 11.15 -12.65 6.30
CA GLN A 127 10.47 -13.28 7.44
C GLN A 127 11.15 -12.97 8.76
N ARG A 128 12.49 -12.93 8.77
CA ARG A 128 13.31 -12.63 9.95
C ARG A 128 13.11 -11.19 10.41
N LEU A 129 13.21 -10.24 9.46
CA LEU A 129 12.98 -8.82 9.69
C LEU A 129 11.57 -8.54 10.24
N LEU A 130 10.54 -9.21 9.70
CA LEU A 130 9.17 -9.06 10.19
C LEU A 130 8.99 -9.53 11.63
N LEU A 131 9.61 -10.65 12.02
CA LEU A 131 9.52 -11.18 13.38
C LEU A 131 10.07 -10.19 14.40
N GLU A 132 11.27 -9.66 14.15
CA GLU A 132 11.89 -8.63 15.00
C GLU A 132 11.08 -7.34 15.01
N THR A 133 10.73 -6.82 13.83
CA THR A 133 10.02 -5.54 13.70
C THR A 133 8.63 -5.58 14.33
N ALA A 134 7.92 -6.71 14.22
CA ALA A 134 6.61 -6.88 14.85
C ALA A 134 6.70 -6.99 16.37
N TRP A 135 7.74 -7.66 16.88
CA TRP A 135 8.00 -7.72 18.32
C TRP A 135 8.22 -6.32 18.89
N GLU A 136 9.09 -5.54 18.26
CA GLU A 136 9.38 -4.17 18.68
C GLU A 136 8.18 -3.23 18.53
N ALA A 137 7.31 -3.46 17.54
CA ALA A 137 6.07 -2.72 17.41
C ALA A 137 5.13 -2.94 18.62
N LEU A 138 5.09 -4.17 19.15
CA LEU A 138 4.33 -4.51 20.35
C LEU A 138 4.99 -3.94 21.62
N GLU A 139 6.31 -3.97 21.71
CA GLU A 139 7.05 -3.32 22.80
C GLU A 139 6.83 -1.80 22.78
N HIS A 140 6.88 -1.16 21.62
CA HIS A 140 6.56 0.25 21.44
C HIS A 140 5.11 0.57 21.84
N ALA A 141 4.17 -0.36 21.63
CA ALA A 141 2.79 -0.23 22.11
C ALA A 141 2.65 -0.47 23.62
N ASN A 142 3.71 -0.91 24.31
CA ASN A 142 3.69 -1.38 25.70
C ASN A 142 2.68 -2.53 25.91
N ILE A 143 2.59 -3.44 24.93
CA ILE A 143 1.68 -4.59 24.96
C ILE A 143 2.51 -5.86 25.16
N ASP A 144 2.29 -6.55 26.29
CA ASP A 144 2.81 -7.91 26.50
C ASP A 144 1.98 -8.91 25.66
N PRO A 145 2.58 -9.60 24.67
CA PRO A 145 1.84 -10.58 23.88
C PRO A 145 1.63 -11.91 24.62
N THR A 146 2.28 -12.14 25.76
CA THR A 146 2.22 -13.41 26.51
C THR A 146 0.79 -13.74 26.99
N PRO A 147 0.06 -12.82 27.64
CA PRO A 147 -1.35 -13.03 28.02
C PRO A 147 -2.28 -13.04 26.79
N LEU A 148 -1.82 -12.48 25.67
CA LEU A 148 -2.55 -12.46 24.39
C LEU A 148 -2.30 -13.71 23.55
N ARG A 149 -1.52 -14.68 24.04
CA ARG A 149 -1.50 -16.01 23.45
C ARG A 149 -2.91 -16.57 23.52
N ARG A 150 -3.47 -16.95 22.36
CA ARG A 150 -4.88 -17.35 22.12
C ARG A 150 -5.88 -16.19 21.91
N ALA A 151 -5.44 -14.94 21.93
CA ALA A 151 -6.29 -13.80 21.61
C ALA A 151 -6.73 -13.82 20.14
N ASN A 152 -7.79 -13.08 19.86
CA ASN A 152 -8.30 -12.86 18.52
C ASN A 152 -7.51 -11.73 17.81
N GLY A 153 -6.20 -11.93 17.65
CA GLY A 153 -5.32 -11.00 16.95
C GLY A 153 -5.24 -11.31 15.45
N GLY A 154 -5.31 -10.28 14.61
CA GLY A 154 -5.15 -10.40 13.16
C GLY A 154 -3.75 -9.99 12.67
N VAL A 155 -3.26 -10.62 11.61
CA VAL A 155 -1.96 -10.33 10.99
C VAL A 155 -2.12 -10.14 9.49
N TYR A 156 -1.77 -8.96 9.00
CA TYR A 156 -1.94 -8.53 7.61
C TYR A 156 -0.61 -7.97 7.11
N ILE A 157 0.06 -8.69 6.21
CA ILE A 157 1.42 -8.35 5.76
C ILE A 157 1.46 -8.13 4.26
N GLY A 158 1.97 -6.99 3.82
CA GLY A 158 2.28 -6.70 2.43
C GLY A 158 3.68 -7.16 2.02
N ALA A 159 3.81 -7.87 0.90
CA ALA A 159 5.11 -8.23 0.32
C ALA A 159 4.97 -8.56 -1.18
N SER A 160 6.06 -8.34 -1.93
CA SER A 160 6.11 -8.63 -3.37
C SER A 160 7.49 -9.16 -3.85
N SER A 161 8.55 -9.02 -3.04
CA SER A 161 9.91 -9.46 -3.41
C SER A 161 10.07 -10.97 -3.32
N ILE A 162 10.69 -11.58 -4.33
CA ILE A 162 10.96 -13.02 -4.43
C ILE A 162 12.46 -13.34 -4.51
N ASP A 163 13.32 -12.38 -4.13
CA ASP A 163 14.77 -12.44 -4.33
C ASP A 163 15.38 -13.72 -3.73
N TYR A 164 14.94 -14.13 -2.54
CA TYR A 164 15.46 -15.34 -1.88
C TYR A 164 15.04 -16.64 -2.57
N ALA A 165 13.84 -16.68 -3.13
CA ALA A 165 13.42 -17.82 -3.95
C ALA A 165 14.26 -17.93 -5.22
N LEU A 166 14.62 -16.80 -5.84
CA LEU A 166 15.48 -16.76 -7.04
C LEU A 166 16.93 -17.16 -6.74
N GLU A 167 17.45 -16.75 -5.60
CA GLU A 167 18.79 -17.12 -5.14
C GLU A 167 18.91 -18.64 -4.95
N LEU A 168 17.91 -19.23 -4.30
CA LEU A 168 17.89 -20.66 -3.98
C LEU A 168 17.44 -21.56 -5.13
N ASP A 169 16.89 -21.01 -6.22
CA ASP A 169 16.58 -21.75 -7.46
C ASP A 169 17.84 -22.36 -8.11
N SER A 170 19.02 -21.84 -7.76
CA SER A 170 20.31 -22.35 -8.23
C SER A 170 20.80 -23.60 -7.49
N LEU A 171 20.15 -23.99 -6.39
CA LEU A 171 20.56 -25.16 -5.60
C LEU A 171 20.30 -26.49 -6.34
N PRO A 172 21.24 -27.44 -6.30
CA PRO A 172 21.01 -28.81 -6.77
C PRO A 172 19.83 -29.47 -6.05
N TYR A 173 19.07 -30.33 -6.74
CA TYR A 173 17.92 -31.02 -6.16
C TYR A 173 18.28 -31.87 -4.92
N GLU A 174 19.51 -32.38 -4.87
CA GLU A 174 20.06 -33.16 -3.77
C GLU A 174 20.34 -32.33 -2.51
N GLU A 175 20.42 -31.01 -2.64
CA GLU A 175 20.68 -30.06 -1.54
C GLU A 175 19.41 -29.40 -0.99
N LEU A 176 18.24 -29.72 -1.56
CA LEU A 176 16.96 -29.16 -1.11
C LEU A 176 16.58 -29.69 0.27
N ASP A 177 16.31 -28.77 1.20
CA ASP A 177 15.79 -29.06 2.53
C ASP A 177 14.29 -28.75 2.62
N GLY A 178 13.56 -29.53 3.42
CA GLY A 178 12.12 -29.34 3.62
C GLY A 178 11.74 -27.96 4.19
N HIS A 179 12.63 -27.30 4.91
CA HIS A 179 12.39 -25.94 5.44
C HIS A 179 12.15 -24.91 4.32
N LEU A 180 12.69 -25.14 3.12
CA LEU A 180 12.48 -24.28 1.94
C LEU A 180 10.99 -24.06 1.64
N ALA A 181 10.12 -25.06 1.84
CA ALA A 181 8.69 -24.94 1.56
C ALA A 181 8.04 -23.75 2.31
N SER A 182 8.50 -23.48 3.53
CA SER A 182 8.10 -22.33 4.35
C SER A 182 9.12 -21.18 4.33
N GLY A 183 10.25 -21.40 3.68
CA GLY A 183 11.37 -20.48 3.63
C GLY A 183 11.24 -19.42 2.54
N ILE A 184 10.72 -19.82 1.38
CA ILE A 184 10.74 -19.00 0.15
C ILE A 184 9.34 -18.61 -0.37
N THR A 185 8.29 -18.91 0.40
CA THR A 185 6.89 -18.61 0.05
C THR A 185 6.36 -17.42 0.86
N PHE A 186 5.24 -16.81 0.44
CA PHE A 186 4.69 -15.61 1.10
C PHE A 186 3.77 -15.89 2.30
N PHE A 187 3.08 -17.02 2.36
CA PHE A 187 2.18 -17.33 3.48
C PHE A 187 2.85 -17.30 4.87
N PRO A 188 4.14 -17.69 5.04
CA PRO A 188 4.82 -17.66 6.33
C PRO A 188 5.09 -16.24 6.84
N LEU A 189 5.09 -15.21 5.99
CA LEU A 189 5.29 -13.82 6.42
C LEU A 189 4.27 -13.40 7.49
N SER A 190 2.98 -13.67 7.26
CA SER A 190 1.92 -13.48 8.25
C SER A 190 1.75 -14.70 9.18
N GLY A 191 1.95 -15.91 8.63
CA GLY A 191 1.74 -17.17 9.35
C GLY A 191 2.68 -17.36 10.53
N ARG A 192 3.97 -17.03 10.40
CA ARG A 192 4.96 -17.17 11.48
C ARG A 192 4.70 -16.19 12.61
N LEU A 193 4.31 -14.96 12.30
CA LEU A 193 3.88 -13.97 13.30
C LEU A 193 2.68 -14.49 14.10
N SER A 194 1.64 -14.96 13.41
CA SER A 194 0.45 -15.53 14.06
C SER A 194 0.81 -16.74 14.91
N TYR A 195 1.68 -17.62 14.39
CA TYR A 195 2.15 -18.81 15.10
C TYR A 195 2.94 -18.46 16.37
N PHE A 196 3.91 -17.55 16.26
CA PHE A 196 4.77 -17.15 17.37
C PHE A 196 4.01 -16.43 18.49
N LEU A 197 3.10 -15.52 18.11
CA LEU A 197 2.22 -14.79 19.03
C LEU A 197 1.06 -15.65 19.54
N GLY A 198 0.77 -16.78 18.91
CA GLY A 198 -0.36 -17.66 19.23
C GLY A 198 -1.72 -17.03 18.95
N TRP A 199 -1.79 -16.10 17.99
CA TRP A 199 -3.01 -15.40 17.59
C TRP A 199 -3.87 -16.24 16.63
N ARG A 200 -5.19 -16.03 16.68
CA ARG A 200 -6.18 -16.84 15.94
C ARG A 200 -7.14 -16.04 15.04
N GLY A 201 -6.92 -14.74 14.91
CA GLY A 201 -7.68 -13.91 13.98
C GLY A 201 -7.24 -14.12 12.53
N PRO A 202 -7.70 -13.25 11.61
CA PRO A 202 -7.32 -13.32 10.20
C PRO A 202 -5.80 -13.26 10.01
N CYS A 203 -5.26 -14.08 9.12
CA CYS A 203 -3.83 -14.16 8.83
C CYS A 203 -3.63 -14.14 7.32
N MET A 204 -3.12 -13.05 6.77
CA MET A 204 -3.03 -12.84 5.33
C MET A 204 -1.72 -12.16 4.93
N SER A 205 -1.06 -12.74 3.93
CA SER A 205 0.00 -12.10 3.15
C SER A 205 -0.60 -11.60 1.84
N LEU A 206 -0.40 -10.33 1.51
CA LEU A 206 -1.06 -9.61 0.43
C LEU A 206 -0.02 -9.05 -0.54
N ASP A 207 -0.27 -9.19 -1.83
CA ASP A 207 0.54 -8.58 -2.89
C ASP A 207 -0.33 -7.72 -3.80
N THR A 208 -0.18 -6.41 -3.65
CA THR A 208 -0.71 -5.39 -4.57
C THR A 208 0.42 -4.47 -5.02
N ALA A 209 1.62 -5.04 -5.22
CA ALA A 209 2.85 -4.33 -5.55
C ALA A 209 3.11 -3.18 -4.55
N CYS A 210 3.34 -1.96 -5.04
CA CYS A 210 3.64 -0.78 -4.23
C CYS A 210 2.54 -0.38 -3.23
N ALA A 211 1.31 -0.86 -3.43
CA ALA A 211 0.16 -0.58 -2.55
C ALA A 211 -0.03 -1.62 -1.43
N SER A 212 0.83 -2.64 -1.35
CA SER A 212 0.65 -3.79 -0.46
C SER A 212 0.47 -3.40 1.00
N SER A 213 1.31 -2.52 1.55
CA SER A 213 1.20 -2.10 2.95
C SER A 213 -0.08 -1.34 3.27
N LEU A 214 -0.58 -0.48 2.38
CA LEU A 214 -1.86 0.21 2.60
C LEU A 214 -3.06 -0.71 2.38
N THR A 215 -2.92 -1.72 1.53
CA THR A 215 -3.93 -2.77 1.37
C THR A 215 -4.00 -3.60 2.65
N ALA A 216 -2.85 -3.98 3.23
CA ALA A 216 -2.78 -4.64 4.52
C ALA A 216 -3.38 -3.78 5.65
N LEU A 217 -3.04 -2.49 5.70
CA LEU A 217 -3.61 -1.53 6.65
C LEU A 217 -5.14 -1.41 6.50
N HIS A 218 -5.64 -1.35 5.26
CA HIS A 218 -7.07 -1.31 4.97
C HIS A 218 -7.77 -2.59 5.46
N SER A 219 -7.25 -3.77 5.12
CA SER A 219 -7.81 -5.04 5.55
C SER A 219 -7.79 -5.21 7.08
N ALA A 220 -6.73 -4.77 7.75
CA ALA A 220 -6.63 -4.79 9.21
C ALA A 220 -7.67 -3.85 9.85
N ALA A 221 -7.81 -2.62 9.34
CA ALA A 221 -8.80 -1.66 9.82
C ALA A 221 -10.23 -2.18 9.65
N GLU A 222 -10.54 -2.82 8.53
CA GLU A 222 -11.85 -3.43 8.29
C GLU A 222 -12.10 -4.66 9.18
N GLY A 223 -11.09 -5.52 9.38
CA GLY A 223 -11.18 -6.66 10.31
C GLY A 223 -11.49 -6.22 11.74
N LEU A 224 -10.83 -5.14 12.20
CA LEU A 224 -11.12 -4.52 13.50
C LEU A 224 -12.54 -3.95 13.56
N ARG A 225 -13.00 -3.18 12.56
CA ARG A 225 -14.38 -2.63 12.52
C ARG A 225 -15.46 -3.71 12.52
N ARG A 226 -15.18 -4.86 11.90
CA ARG A 226 -16.11 -5.99 11.81
C ARG A 226 -16.07 -6.92 13.03
N GLY A 227 -15.15 -6.69 13.96
CA GLY A 227 -14.96 -7.58 15.11
C GLY A 227 -14.34 -8.93 14.74
N GLU A 228 -13.68 -9.03 13.57
CA GLU A 228 -12.95 -10.25 13.18
C GLU A 228 -11.67 -10.42 13.99
N CYS A 229 -11.11 -9.32 14.51
CA CYS A 229 -10.03 -9.28 15.48
C CYS A 229 -10.20 -8.11 16.46
N ASP A 230 -9.47 -8.14 17.58
CA ASP A 230 -9.48 -7.10 18.63
C ASP A 230 -8.20 -6.25 18.64
N ILE A 231 -7.13 -6.82 18.08
CA ILE A 231 -5.84 -6.20 17.83
C ILE A 231 -5.36 -6.69 16.46
N ALA A 232 -4.71 -5.83 15.70
CA ALA A 232 -4.15 -6.23 14.41
C ALA A 232 -2.73 -5.72 14.22
N LEU A 233 -1.89 -6.55 13.60
CA LEU A 233 -0.65 -6.12 12.99
C LEU A 233 -0.91 -5.86 11.51
N ALA A 234 -0.65 -4.63 11.09
CA ALA A 234 -0.57 -4.27 9.68
C ALA A 234 0.88 -3.92 9.36
N GLY A 235 1.52 -4.72 8.51
CA GLY A 235 2.94 -4.54 8.19
C GLY A 235 3.27 -4.80 6.74
N ALA A 236 4.51 -4.56 6.39
CA ALA A 236 5.09 -4.92 5.11
C ALA A 236 6.61 -5.01 5.20
N VAL A 237 7.21 -5.73 4.25
CA VAL A 237 8.66 -5.92 4.18
C VAL A 237 9.13 -5.97 2.73
N ASN A 238 10.36 -5.53 2.52
CA ASN A 238 11.06 -5.60 1.26
C ASN A 238 12.57 -5.74 1.49
N ALA A 239 13.18 -6.77 0.91
CA ALA A 239 14.63 -6.99 0.93
C ALA A 239 15.14 -7.15 -0.51
N LEU A 240 16.33 -6.61 -0.79
CA LEU A 240 16.91 -6.49 -2.12
C LEU A 240 18.28 -7.15 -2.15
N HIS A 241 18.33 -8.40 -2.60
CA HIS A 241 19.57 -9.19 -2.58
C HIS A 241 19.76 -10.09 -3.81
N HIS A 242 18.94 -9.93 -4.85
CA HIS A 242 19.12 -10.62 -6.12
C HIS A 242 19.12 -9.63 -7.32
N PRO A 243 20.06 -9.75 -8.28
CA PRO A 243 20.22 -8.76 -9.37
C PRO A 243 19.13 -8.82 -10.45
N ARG A 244 18.38 -9.92 -10.54
CA ARG A 244 17.37 -10.13 -11.60
C ARG A 244 16.29 -9.04 -11.67
N ILE A 245 15.70 -8.66 -10.54
CA ILE A 245 14.64 -7.65 -10.52
C ILE A 245 15.16 -6.25 -10.90
N PRO A 246 16.27 -5.73 -10.35
CA PRO A 246 16.78 -4.42 -10.78
C PRO A 246 17.25 -4.41 -12.25
N VAL A 247 17.72 -5.54 -12.80
CA VAL A 247 17.97 -5.68 -14.25
C VAL A 247 16.67 -5.54 -15.06
N ILE A 248 15.60 -6.22 -14.66
CA ILE A 248 14.28 -6.12 -15.33
C ILE A 248 13.77 -4.68 -15.28
N PHE A 249 13.85 -4.01 -14.13
CA PHE A 249 13.39 -2.63 -13.98
C PHE A 249 14.26 -1.62 -14.74
N SER A 250 15.56 -1.89 -14.87
CA SER A 250 16.46 -1.09 -15.72
C SER A 250 16.09 -1.23 -17.20
N ALA A 251 15.83 -2.46 -17.67
CA ALA A 251 15.37 -2.71 -19.03
C ALA A 251 14.00 -2.09 -19.34
N ALA A 252 13.16 -1.93 -18.31
CA ALA A 252 11.88 -1.24 -18.39
C ALA A 252 11.96 0.30 -18.25
N ASN A 253 13.17 0.87 -18.09
CA ASN A 253 13.40 2.30 -17.84
C ASN A 253 12.60 2.84 -16.64
N MET A 254 12.49 2.04 -15.58
CA MET A 254 11.78 2.41 -14.36
C MET A 254 12.69 3.08 -13.33
N LEU A 255 14.00 2.81 -13.41
CA LEU A 255 14.97 3.24 -12.41
C LEU A 255 15.67 4.53 -12.83
N ALA A 256 15.74 5.49 -11.90
CA ALA A 256 16.52 6.71 -12.09
C ALA A 256 18.03 6.38 -12.12
N PRO A 257 18.78 6.77 -13.16
CA PRO A 257 20.21 6.47 -13.28
C PRO A 257 21.03 6.99 -12.09
N ASP A 258 20.69 8.17 -11.58
CA ASP A 258 21.34 8.82 -10.43
C ASP A 258 20.86 8.31 -9.05
N ALA A 259 20.00 7.28 -9.04
CA ALA A 259 19.44 6.67 -7.85
C ALA A 259 18.63 7.65 -6.96
N GLN A 260 17.98 8.67 -7.54
CA GLN A 260 17.15 9.61 -6.79
C GLN A 260 15.68 9.57 -7.22
N CYS A 261 14.77 9.55 -6.25
CA CYS A 261 13.37 9.91 -6.50
C CYS A 261 13.28 11.45 -6.55
N LYS A 262 13.21 12.01 -7.76
CA LYS A 262 13.12 13.47 -8.02
C LYS A 262 11.66 13.92 -8.14
N THR A 263 10.87 13.58 -7.13
CA THR A 263 9.41 13.69 -7.15
C THR A 263 8.95 15.14 -7.41
N PHE A 264 8.16 15.31 -8.48
CA PHE A 264 7.59 16.55 -9.01
C PHE A 264 8.59 17.52 -9.66
N ASP A 265 9.88 17.19 -9.70
CA ASP A 265 10.92 17.98 -10.34
C ASP A 265 10.91 17.79 -11.86
N GLU A 266 11.39 18.79 -12.60
CA GLU A 266 11.54 18.71 -14.06
C GLU A 266 12.46 17.55 -14.48
N SER A 267 13.46 17.26 -13.67
CA SER A 267 14.44 16.18 -13.90
C SER A 267 13.98 14.79 -13.45
N ALA A 268 12.70 14.64 -13.06
CA ALA A 268 12.07 13.34 -12.79
C ALA A 268 12.21 12.39 -14.00
N ASP A 269 12.90 11.26 -13.80
CA ASP A 269 13.31 10.28 -14.82
C ASP A 269 13.16 8.81 -14.37
N GLY A 270 12.57 8.56 -13.19
CA GLY A 270 12.43 7.23 -12.62
C GLY A 270 12.42 7.26 -11.09
N TYR A 271 12.35 6.08 -10.47
CA TYR A 271 12.50 5.93 -9.02
C TYR A 271 13.77 5.16 -8.67
N VAL A 272 14.15 5.18 -7.38
CA VAL A 272 15.21 4.32 -6.85
C VAL A 272 14.61 3.26 -5.93
N ARG A 273 15.05 2.00 -6.04
CA ARG A 273 14.57 0.91 -5.18
C ARG A 273 15.12 1.05 -3.76
N ALA A 274 14.35 0.60 -2.78
CA ALA A 274 14.83 0.57 -1.40
C ALA A 274 14.30 -0.64 -0.60
N GLU A 275 15.09 -1.10 0.35
CA GLU A 275 14.74 -2.07 1.38
C GLU A 275 13.97 -1.42 2.52
N GLY A 276 13.21 -2.21 3.26
CA GLY A 276 12.63 -1.75 4.52
C GLY A 276 11.68 -2.76 5.16
N CYS A 277 11.36 -2.54 6.42
CA CYS A 277 10.30 -3.23 7.12
C CYS A 277 9.54 -2.24 8.00
N ALA A 278 8.22 -2.36 8.06
CA ALA A 278 7.40 -1.57 8.97
C ALA A 278 6.20 -2.39 9.44
N VAL A 279 5.86 -2.26 10.72
CA VAL A 279 4.70 -2.89 11.35
C VAL A 279 4.00 -1.87 12.23
N ALA A 280 2.69 -1.72 12.05
CA ALA A 280 1.82 -0.93 12.91
C ALA A 280 0.91 -1.85 13.74
N VAL A 281 0.81 -1.55 15.04
CA VAL A 281 -0.15 -2.18 15.96
C VAL A 281 -1.43 -1.34 15.96
N LEU A 282 -2.55 -1.97 15.66
CA LEU A 282 -3.83 -1.33 15.46
C LEU A 282 -4.89 -1.86 16.42
N LYS A 283 -5.72 -0.96 16.93
CA LYS A 283 -6.91 -1.27 17.73
C LYS A 283 -8.06 -0.35 17.36
N ARG A 284 -9.30 -0.77 17.64
CA ARG A 284 -10.43 0.17 17.66
C ARG A 284 -10.13 1.27 18.69
N LEU A 285 -10.49 2.53 18.41
CA LEU A 285 -10.20 3.63 19.33
C LEU A 285 -10.84 3.40 20.71
N SER A 286 -12.05 2.85 20.77
CA SER A 286 -12.70 2.53 22.03
C SER A 286 -11.94 1.49 22.85
N ASP A 287 -11.36 0.48 22.21
CA ASP A 287 -10.53 -0.54 22.86
C ASP A 287 -9.19 0.03 23.31
N ALA A 288 -8.57 0.88 22.50
CA ALA A 288 -7.33 1.56 22.87
C ALA A 288 -7.53 2.42 24.12
N GLN A 289 -8.64 3.16 24.19
CA GLN A 289 -9.00 3.96 25.36
C GLN A 289 -9.33 3.11 26.59
N ARG A 290 -10.07 2.00 26.39
CA ARG A 290 -10.41 1.05 27.46
C ARG A 290 -9.16 0.47 28.10
N ASP A 291 -8.18 0.11 27.28
CA ASP A 291 -6.97 -0.58 27.71
C ASP A 291 -5.85 0.38 28.13
N GLY A 292 -6.05 1.70 27.96
CA GLY A 292 -5.11 2.74 28.37
C GLY A 292 -3.91 2.89 27.45
N ASP A 293 -4.05 2.48 26.18
CA ASP A 293 -2.97 2.55 25.19
C ASP A 293 -2.65 4.00 24.80
N THR A 294 -1.38 4.25 24.48
CA THR A 294 -0.97 5.51 23.87
C THR A 294 -1.38 5.53 22.40
N VAL A 295 -2.23 6.49 22.01
CA VAL A 295 -2.67 6.65 20.62
C VAL A 295 -1.72 7.59 19.88
N LEU A 296 -0.98 7.05 18.91
CA LEU A 296 -0.04 7.80 18.06
C LEU A 296 -0.77 8.62 16.98
N GLY A 297 -1.93 8.11 16.53
CA GLY A 297 -2.82 8.79 15.59
C GLY A 297 -3.96 7.88 15.16
N LEU A 298 -4.84 8.41 14.30
CA LEU A 298 -6.09 7.76 13.92
C LEU A 298 -6.17 7.53 12.41
N ILE A 299 -6.48 6.31 12.01
CA ILE A 299 -6.94 5.98 10.66
C ILE A 299 -8.44 6.20 10.62
N ARG A 300 -8.84 7.34 10.06
CA ARG A 300 -10.24 7.76 9.98
C ARG A 300 -11.01 7.03 8.88
N GLY A 301 -10.35 6.76 7.75
CA GLY A 301 -10.93 6.06 6.61
C GLY A 301 -9.83 5.62 5.65
N SER A 302 -10.11 4.58 4.87
CA SER A 302 -9.22 4.06 3.84
C SER A 302 -10.04 3.50 2.68
N ALA A 303 -9.44 3.43 1.50
CA ALA A 303 -10.06 2.88 0.30
C ALA A 303 -9.01 2.17 -0.55
N VAL A 304 -9.41 1.09 -1.20
CA VAL A 304 -8.61 0.37 -2.20
C VAL A 304 -9.44 0.35 -3.49
N GLY A 305 -8.78 0.59 -4.62
CA GLY A 305 -9.39 0.66 -5.94
C GLY A 305 -8.50 0.03 -7.02
N GLN A 306 -8.96 0.02 -8.26
CA GLN A 306 -8.24 -0.51 -9.41
C GLN A 306 -8.42 0.45 -10.59
N ASP A 307 -7.34 0.66 -11.35
CA ASP A 307 -7.30 1.52 -12.53
C ASP A 307 -8.24 1.03 -13.65
N GLY A 308 -8.53 -0.27 -13.71
CA GLY A 308 -9.46 -0.86 -14.66
C GLY A 308 -8.94 -0.81 -16.09
N ASP A 309 -9.81 -0.43 -17.04
CA ASP A 309 -9.48 -0.29 -18.46
C ASP A 309 -8.72 1.04 -18.70
N SER A 310 -7.45 1.07 -18.31
CA SER A 310 -6.55 2.21 -18.50
C SER A 310 -5.77 2.11 -19.83
N ALA A 311 -4.95 3.12 -20.14
CA ALA A 311 -4.18 3.17 -21.40
C ALA A 311 -3.14 2.04 -21.55
N GLY A 312 -2.89 1.28 -20.49
CA GLY A 312 -2.05 0.09 -20.46
C GLY A 312 -2.00 -0.43 -19.02
N LEU A 313 -1.74 -1.73 -18.84
CA LEU A 313 -1.74 -2.38 -17.53
C LEU A 313 -0.89 -1.66 -16.46
N THR A 314 0.11 -0.92 -16.91
CA THR A 314 1.16 -0.27 -16.13
C THR A 314 1.01 1.25 -16.04
N VAL A 315 0.06 1.80 -16.82
CA VAL A 315 -0.08 3.24 -16.99
C VAL A 315 -1.07 3.73 -15.95
N PRO A 316 -0.67 4.66 -15.07
CA PRO A 316 -1.53 5.14 -14.00
C PRO A 316 -2.78 5.85 -14.54
N ASN A 317 -3.89 5.72 -13.81
CA ASN A 317 -5.17 6.33 -14.18
C ASN A 317 -5.61 7.45 -13.21
N GLY A 318 -5.50 8.70 -13.65
CA GLY A 318 -5.90 9.88 -12.85
C GLY A 318 -7.32 9.82 -12.27
N PRO A 319 -8.37 9.52 -13.08
CA PRO A 319 -9.73 9.38 -12.58
C PRO A 319 -9.89 8.29 -11.49
N ALA A 320 -9.18 7.17 -11.59
CA ALA A 320 -9.19 6.12 -10.58
C ALA A 320 -8.52 6.60 -9.28
N GLN A 321 -7.41 7.33 -9.38
CA GLN A 321 -6.72 7.96 -8.24
C GLN A 321 -7.62 9.01 -7.54
N GLU A 322 -8.33 9.84 -8.32
CA GLU A 322 -9.32 10.78 -7.78
C GLU A 322 -10.43 10.03 -7.04
N ALA A 323 -11.01 9.01 -7.67
CA ALA A 323 -12.12 8.23 -7.11
C ALA A 323 -11.74 7.54 -5.80
N VAL A 324 -10.55 6.92 -5.72
CA VAL A 324 -10.10 6.24 -4.49
C VAL A 324 -9.81 7.23 -3.36
N MET A 325 -9.20 8.39 -3.67
CA MET A 325 -8.98 9.45 -2.68
C MET A 325 -10.31 10.00 -2.13
N ARG A 326 -11.27 10.31 -3.00
CA ARG A 326 -12.62 10.75 -2.58
C ARG A 326 -13.31 9.69 -1.72
N ALA A 327 -13.20 8.41 -2.10
CA ALA A 327 -13.80 7.32 -1.34
C ALA A 327 -13.17 7.18 0.06
N ALA A 328 -11.85 7.38 0.21
CA ALA A 328 -11.18 7.36 1.50
C ALA A 328 -11.64 8.53 2.39
N ILE A 329 -11.71 9.74 1.84
CA ILE A 329 -12.20 10.95 2.55
C ILE A 329 -13.66 10.78 2.97
N GLN A 330 -14.51 10.26 2.08
CA GLN A 330 -15.91 9.98 2.39
C GLN A 330 -16.07 8.94 3.51
N ARG A 331 -15.31 7.84 3.47
CA ARG A 331 -15.32 6.82 4.54
C ARG A 331 -14.82 7.37 5.87
N ALA A 332 -13.93 8.37 5.84
CA ALA A 332 -13.50 9.10 7.02
C ALA A 332 -14.57 10.03 7.60
N SER A 333 -15.69 10.23 6.90
CA SER A 333 -16.72 11.23 7.19
C SER A 333 -16.12 12.64 7.27
N LEU A 334 -15.24 12.96 6.32
CA LEU A 334 -14.55 14.24 6.19
C LEU A 334 -14.87 14.89 4.84
N GLN A 335 -14.51 16.17 4.72
CA GLN A 335 -14.50 16.92 3.47
C GLN A 335 -13.07 17.17 2.99
N PRO A 336 -12.83 17.42 1.69
CA PRO A 336 -11.50 17.79 1.19
C PRO A 336 -10.88 18.99 1.93
N SER A 337 -11.69 19.97 2.35
CA SER A 337 -11.24 21.13 3.15
C SER A 337 -10.71 20.77 4.54
N ASP A 338 -10.99 19.57 5.05
CA ASP A 338 -10.53 19.11 6.35
C ASP A 338 -9.09 18.56 6.31
N ILE A 339 -8.51 18.39 5.13
CA ILE A 339 -7.19 17.82 4.88
C ILE A 339 -6.20 18.93 4.57
N GLN A 340 -5.01 18.92 5.18
CA GLN A 340 -3.98 19.94 4.93
C GLN A 340 -2.73 19.39 4.24
N TYR A 341 -2.55 18.07 4.29
CA TYR A 341 -1.36 17.41 3.79
C TYR A 341 -1.70 16.19 2.95
N VAL A 342 -0.99 16.00 1.85
CA VAL A 342 -0.97 14.74 1.09
C VAL A 342 0.44 14.21 1.08
N GLU A 343 0.62 13.03 1.66
CA GLU A 343 1.79 12.20 1.41
C GLU A 343 1.52 11.42 0.11
N ALA A 344 2.10 11.91 -0.98
CA ALA A 344 1.89 11.38 -2.31
C ALA A 344 2.55 10.00 -2.49
N HIS A 345 2.09 9.26 -3.50
CA HIS A 345 2.81 8.12 -4.01
C HIS A 345 4.15 8.59 -4.61
N GLY A 346 4.14 9.62 -5.44
CA GLY A 346 5.29 10.48 -5.71
C GLY A 346 6.58 9.76 -6.04
N THR A 347 6.58 8.98 -7.11
CA THR A 347 7.72 8.13 -7.52
C THR A 347 8.86 8.87 -8.21
N GLY A 348 8.66 10.10 -8.70
CA GLY A 348 9.67 10.76 -9.53
C GLY A 348 9.63 10.30 -10.98
N THR A 349 8.48 9.82 -11.47
CA THR A 349 8.36 9.35 -12.85
C THR A 349 7.82 10.45 -13.77
N PRO A 350 8.38 10.59 -15.00
CA PRO A 350 7.91 11.54 -16.01
C PRO A 350 6.41 11.61 -16.24
N LEU A 351 5.75 10.45 -16.16
CA LEU A 351 4.34 10.26 -16.47
C LEU A 351 3.46 10.22 -15.21
N GLY A 352 3.92 9.56 -14.15
CA GLY A 352 3.13 9.36 -12.94
C GLY A 352 2.95 10.64 -12.13
N ASP A 353 4.01 11.43 -11.99
CA ASP A 353 4.00 12.63 -11.15
C ASP A 353 2.96 13.69 -11.62
N PRO A 354 2.85 14.02 -12.93
CA PRO A 354 1.78 14.90 -13.41
C PRO A 354 0.37 14.32 -13.23
N ILE A 355 0.19 13.01 -13.42
CA ILE A 355 -1.11 12.34 -13.28
C ILE A 355 -1.58 12.38 -11.83
N GLU A 356 -0.68 12.07 -10.88
CA GLU A 356 -1.01 12.13 -9.46
C GLU A 356 -1.29 13.55 -9.00
N MET A 357 -0.46 14.52 -9.40
CA MET A 357 -0.69 15.93 -9.03
C MET A 357 -2.01 16.46 -9.60
N GLY A 358 -2.37 16.05 -10.82
CA GLY A 358 -3.68 16.34 -11.42
C GLY A 358 -4.83 15.77 -10.59
N ALA A 359 -4.76 14.48 -10.24
CA ALA A 359 -5.78 13.83 -9.40
C ALA A 359 -5.90 14.48 -8.00
N ILE A 360 -4.78 14.85 -7.38
CA ILE A 360 -4.77 15.59 -6.12
C ILE A 360 -5.48 16.94 -6.31
N SER A 361 -5.10 17.69 -7.34
CA SER A 361 -5.76 18.97 -7.63
C SER A 361 -7.26 18.80 -7.85
N ASP A 362 -7.70 17.82 -8.63
CA ASP A 362 -9.13 17.59 -8.89
C ASP A 362 -9.93 17.30 -7.61
N VAL A 363 -9.33 16.59 -6.65
CA VAL A 363 -9.95 16.33 -5.33
C VAL A 363 -10.08 17.60 -4.50
N PHE A 364 -9.03 18.44 -4.47
CA PHE A 364 -8.88 19.52 -3.48
C PHE A 364 -9.09 20.94 -4.01
N ALA A 365 -9.16 21.16 -5.33
CA ALA A 365 -9.14 22.48 -5.97
C ALA A 365 -10.28 23.42 -5.55
N THR A 366 -11.44 22.88 -5.15
CA THR A 366 -12.57 23.70 -4.67
C THR A 366 -12.49 24.04 -3.18
N SER A 367 -11.53 23.48 -2.47
CA SER A 367 -11.40 23.57 -1.01
C SER A 367 -10.13 24.27 -0.52
N HIS A 368 -9.18 24.50 -1.43
CA HIS A 368 -7.90 25.14 -1.19
C HIS A 368 -7.66 26.23 -2.24
N ASP A 369 -6.88 27.25 -1.88
CA ASP A 369 -6.51 28.38 -2.74
C ASP A 369 -5.00 28.68 -2.59
N LYS A 370 -4.53 29.77 -3.20
CA LYS A 370 -3.10 30.13 -3.15
C LYS A 370 -2.68 30.69 -1.79
N GLU A 371 -3.63 31.26 -1.04
CA GLU A 371 -3.43 31.79 0.30
C GLU A 371 -3.39 30.68 1.35
N ARG A 372 -4.10 29.57 1.09
CA ARG A 372 -4.18 28.36 1.91
C ARG A 372 -3.99 27.11 1.04
N PRO A 373 -2.78 26.89 0.50
CA PRO A 373 -2.53 25.78 -0.39
C PRO A 373 -2.52 24.45 0.36
N LEU A 374 -2.92 23.38 -0.33
CA LEU A 374 -2.71 22.02 0.12
C LEU A 374 -1.21 21.72 0.09
N THR A 375 -0.65 21.19 1.17
CA THR A 375 0.77 20.80 1.18
C THR A 375 0.91 19.37 0.67
N VAL A 376 1.83 19.14 -0.28
CA VAL A 376 2.07 17.82 -0.86
C VAL A 376 3.55 17.47 -0.69
N GLY A 377 3.86 16.24 -0.29
CA GLY A 377 5.23 15.75 -0.25
C GLY A 377 5.33 14.24 -0.46
N SER A 378 6.55 13.71 -0.55
CA SER A 378 6.81 12.27 -0.66
C SER A 378 8.08 11.89 0.10
N VAL A 379 7.96 10.90 0.98
CA VAL A 379 9.07 10.28 1.73
C VAL A 379 10.05 9.54 0.83
N LYS A 380 9.64 9.22 -0.40
CA LYS A 380 10.52 8.56 -1.37
C LYS A 380 11.72 9.41 -1.75
N THR A 381 11.62 10.72 -1.61
CA THR A 381 12.75 11.64 -1.81
C THR A 381 13.84 11.47 -0.77
N ASN A 382 13.52 10.95 0.43
CA ASN A 382 14.48 10.66 1.48
C ASN A 382 14.99 9.22 1.44
N LEU A 383 14.09 8.23 1.29
CA LEU A 383 14.43 6.81 1.49
C LEU A 383 14.39 5.98 0.22
N GLY A 384 14.02 6.56 -0.92
CA GLY A 384 13.71 5.81 -2.12
C GLY A 384 12.35 5.11 -2.05
N HIS A 385 12.05 4.30 -3.06
CA HIS A 385 10.83 3.54 -3.13
C HIS A 385 11.00 2.17 -2.46
N MET A 386 10.49 2.04 -1.23
CA MET A 386 10.45 0.76 -0.51
C MET A 386 9.34 -0.21 -0.96
N GLU A 387 8.93 -0.10 -2.22
CA GLU A 387 8.02 -1.02 -2.92
C GLU A 387 6.80 -1.43 -2.06
N PRO A 388 6.59 -2.69 -1.60
CA PRO A 388 5.39 -3.04 -0.86
C PRO A 388 5.26 -2.32 0.49
N VAL A 389 6.34 -1.76 1.05
CA VAL A 389 6.38 -1.04 2.35
C VAL A 389 6.05 0.45 2.21
N ALA A 390 6.16 0.99 0.99
CA ALA A 390 6.23 2.42 0.73
C ALA A 390 5.06 3.22 1.32
N GLY A 391 3.85 2.66 1.32
CA GLY A 391 2.69 3.36 1.83
C GLY A 391 2.66 3.47 3.36
N LEU A 392 3.12 2.44 4.08
CA LEU A 392 3.14 2.47 5.55
C LEU A 392 4.25 3.40 6.06
N VAL A 393 5.35 3.53 5.31
CA VAL A 393 6.39 4.54 5.56
C VAL A 393 5.78 5.95 5.49
N GLY A 394 4.95 6.22 4.49
CA GLY A 394 4.23 7.48 4.35
C GLY A 394 3.26 7.76 5.51
N VAL A 395 2.57 6.73 6.01
CA VAL A 395 1.75 6.82 7.22
C VAL A 395 2.60 7.15 8.45
N ILE A 396 3.73 6.46 8.64
CA ILE A 396 4.63 6.68 9.77
C ILE A 396 5.19 8.12 9.72
N LYS A 397 5.72 8.57 8.58
CA LYS A 397 6.14 9.97 8.39
C LYS A 397 5.03 10.94 8.78
N THR A 398 3.81 10.69 8.30
CA THR A 398 2.65 11.54 8.59
C THR A 398 2.36 11.63 10.09
N LEU A 399 2.39 10.49 10.81
CA LEU A 399 2.20 10.45 12.26
C LEU A 399 3.30 11.23 13.00
N LEU A 400 4.55 11.08 12.57
CA LEU A 400 5.69 11.83 13.13
C LEU A 400 5.55 13.34 12.90
N GLN A 401 5.13 13.75 11.70
CA GLN A 401 4.83 15.15 11.40
C GLN A 401 3.68 15.71 12.27
N MET A 402 2.64 14.90 12.54
CA MET A 402 1.55 15.29 13.43
C MET A 402 2.02 15.47 14.88
N ARG A 403 2.85 14.53 15.36
CA ARG A 403 3.47 14.55 16.69
C ARG A 403 4.34 15.79 16.88
N GLU A 404 5.21 16.07 15.92
CA GLU A 404 6.15 17.20 15.98
C GLU A 404 5.54 18.52 15.48
N GLN A 405 4.28 18.49 15.04
CA GLN A 405 3.58 19.65 14.51
C GLN A 405 4.34 20.35 13.37
N THR A 406 5.10 19.57 12.59
CA THR A 406 6.07 20.04 11.60
C THR A 406 5.93 19.20 10.35
N ILE A 407 5.89 19.83 9.18
CA ILE A 407 6.00 19.18 7.88
C ILE A 407 7.49 19.14 7.53
N PHE A 408 8.02 17.94 7.31
CA PHE A 408 9.44 17.71 7.04
C PHE A 408 9.80 18.06 5.59
N PRO A 409 11.09 18.29 5.29
CA PRO A 409 11.55 18.68 3.96
C PRO A 409 11.30 17.57 2.93
N HIS A 410 10.82 17.98 1.75
CA HIS A 410 10.77 17.18 0.53
C HIS A 410 12.06 17.43 -0.25
N LEU A 411 12.85 16.37 -0.46
CA LEU A 411 14.16 16.48 -1.11
C LEU A 411 14.03 16.45 -2.63
N ASN A 412 15.14 16.75 -3.32
CA ASN A 412 15.26 16.61 -4.78
C ASN A 412 14.24 17.40 -5.60
N PHE A 413 13.68 18.49 -5.04
CA PHE A 413 12.75 19.40 -5.71
C PHE A 413 13.40 20.78 -5.85
N THR A 414 14.02 20.99 -7.01
CA THR A 414 14.80 22.20 -7.36
C THR A 414 14.10 23.04 -8.42
N THR A 415 13.60 22.40 -9.48
CA THR A 415 12.91 23.03 -10.60
C THR A 415 11.55 22.35 -10.74
N PRO A 416 10.43 23.04 -10.40
CA PRO A 416 9.09 22.46 -10.54
C PRO A 416 8.83 22.00 -11.98
N SER A 417 8.31 20.79 -12.18
CA SER A 417 8.15 20.27 -13.55
C SER A 417 7.18 21.11 -14.37
N GLY A 418 7.56 21.45 -15.61
CA GLY A 418 6.71 22.13 -16.60
C GLY A 418 5.54 21.27 -17.10
N ARG A 419 5.52 19.98 -16.74
CA ARG A 419 4.41 19.05 -17.01
C ARG A 419 3.24 19.21 -16.04
N ILE A 420 3.43 19.97 -14.95
CA ILE A 420 2.41 20.22 -13.92
C ILE A 420 1.94 21.68 -14.04
N PRO A 421 0.62 21.94 -14.17
CA PRO A 421 0.03 23.28 -14.17
C PRO A 421 0.07 24.01 -12.81
N TRP A 422 1.26 24.25 -12.24
CA TRP A 422 1.44 24.81 -10.89
C TRP A 422 0.64 26.09 -10.62
N ASP A 423 0.53 27.00 -11.59
CA ASP A 423 -0.23 28.25 -11.43
C ASP A 423 -1.72 28.00 -11.18
N SER A 424 -2.27 26.92 -11.75
CA SER A 424 -3.69 26.56 -11.63
C SER A 424 -3.98 25.67 -10.42
N TYR A 425 -2.96 25.02 -9.85
CA TYR A 425 -3.14 24.08 -8.73
C TYR A 425 -2.88 24.76 -7.39
N PRO A 426 -3.81 24.69 -6.41
CA PRO A 426 -3.64 25.30 -5.09
C PRO A 426 -2.79 24.39 -4.18
N VAL A 427 -1.58 24.06 -4.63
CA VAL A 427 -0.67 23.12 -3.95
C VAL A 427 0.69 23.77 -3.67
N THR A 428 1.39 23.28 -2.64
CA THR A 428 2.78 23.66 -2.34
C THR A 428 3.58 22.43 -1.93
N VAL A 429 4.87 22.40 -2.31
CA VAL A 429 5.83 21.36 -1.94
C VAL A 429 6.86 21.97 -0.97
N PRO A 430 6.97 21.47 0.27
CA PRO A 430 7.84 22.07 1.28
C PRO A 430 9.27 21.53 1.16
N THR A 431 10.24 22.36 0.79
CA THR A 431 11.67 22.00 0.70
C THR A 431 12.44 22.21 2.00
N GLU A 432 11.78 22.71 3.05
CA GLU A 432 12.34 22.99 4.37
C GLU A 432 11.31 22.62 5.44
N ASN A 433 11.75 22.44 6.68
CA ASN A 433 10.86 22.23 7.82
C ASN A 433 9.87 23.40 7.96
N ARG A 434 8.56 23.10 8.00
CA ARG A 434 7.52 24.11 8.16
C ARG A 434 6.55 23.75 9.27
N PRO A 435 6.12 24.68 10.13
CA PRO A 435 5.09 24.40 11.13
C PRO A 435 3.79 23.93 10.48
N TRP A 436 3.25 22.79 10.94
CA TRP A 436 1.94 22.29 10.55
C TRP A 436 0.85 22.99 11.36
N LYS A 437 0.43 24.15 10.87
CA LYS A 437 -0.58 25.02 11.52
C LYS A 437 -2.01 24.55 11.20
N ALA A 438 -2.61 23.78 12.09
CA ALA A 438 -4.02 23.39 12.04
C ALA A 438 -4.51 22.98 13.44
N ASP A 439 -5.79 23.25 13.76
CA ASP A 439 -6.40 22.81 15.02
C ASP A 439 -6.48 21.29 15.12
N THR A 440 -6.79 20.63 14.00
CA THR A 440 -6.69 19.19 13.83
C THR A 440 -5.92 18.89 12.55
N ARG A 441 -4.74 18.30 12.69
CA ARG A 441 -3.90 17.91 11.55
C ARG A 441 -4.49 16.68 10.90
N ARG A 442 -4.78 16.76 9.60
CA ARG A 442 -5.25 15.61 8.82
C ARG A 442 -4.51 15.52 7.50
N ALA A 443 -4.27 14.29 7.09
CA ALA A 443 -3.58 13.98 5.86
C ALA A 443 -4.25 12.84 5.11
N VAL A 444 -3.97 12.78 3.82
CA VAL A 444 -4.19 11.61 2.96
C VAL A 444 -2.83 11.03 2.60
N VAL A 445 -2.71 9.70 2.62
CA VAL A 445 -1.49 8.98 2.20
C VAL A 445 -1.85 8.13 0.99
N ASN A 446 -1.16 8.35 -0.12
CA ASN A 446 -1.36 7.64 -1.37
C ASN A 446 -0.32 6.53 -1.55
N SER A 447 -0.76 5.38 -2.09
CA SER A 447 0.15 4.41 -2.69
C SER A 447 -0.54 3.71 -3.85
N PHE A 448 0.05 3.80 -5.04
CA PHE A 448 -0.52 3.23 -6.26
C PHE A 448 0.38 2.07 -6.73
N GLY A 449 -0.21 0.88 -6.80
CA GLY A 449 0.50 -0.33 -7.24
C GLY A 449 0.72 -0.32 -8.74
N PHE A 450 1.82 -0.91 -9.18
CA PHE A 450 2.13 -1.12 -10.58
C PHE A 450 1.56 -2.46 -11.07
N GLY A 451 0.97 -2.51 -12.27
CA GLY A 451 0.82 -3.75 -13.04
C GLY A 451 2.04 -3.92 -13.96
N ALA A 452 2.62 -5.12 -14.12
CA ALA A 452 3.93 -5.39 -14.76
C ALA A 452 4.19 -4.76 -16.16
N PRO A 453 5.44 -4.36 -16.53
CA PRO A 453 5.77 -3.43 -17.62
C PRO A 453 5.33 -3.90 -19.01
N SER A 454 4.82 -2.97 -19.82
CA SER A 454 4.79 -3.07 -21.27
C SER A 454 6.02 -2.36 -21.84
N PRO A 455 6.69 -2.87 -22.88
CA PRO A 455 7.85 -2.22 -23.46
C PRO A 455 7.48 -0.84 -24.04
N PRO A 456 8.44 0.10 -24.13
CA PRO A 456 8.19 1.40 -24.73
C PRO A 456 7.83 1.21 -26.21
N SER A 457 6.63 1.63 -26.62
CA SER A 457 6.30 1.66 -28.05
C SER A 457 6.96 2.87 -28.71
N SER A 458 8.22 2.69 -29.10
CA SER A 458 8.80 3.48 -30.18
C SER A 458 8.23 2.95 -31.51
N SER A 459 7.02 3.39 -31.87
CA SER A 459 6.63 3.35 -33.28
C SER A 459 5.80 4.57 -33.66
N LYS A 460 6.32 5.32 -34.63
CA LYS A 460 5.56 6.32 -35.39
C LYS A 460 4.23 5.69 -35.79
N SER A 461 3.14 6.26 -35.32
CA SER A 461 1.79 5.87 -35.72
C SER A 461 1.68 5.83 -37.25
N PRO A 462 1.34 4.68 -37.89
CA PRO A 462 0.56 4.75 -39.10
C PRO A 462 -0.87 5.11 -38.66
N ARG A 463 -1.39 6.21 -39.20
CA ARG A 463 -2.80 6.60 -39.03
C ARG A 463 -3.69 5.38 -39.32
N CYS A 464 -4.40 4.89 -38.30
CA CYS A 464 -5.47 3.91 -38.50
C CYS A 464 -6.82 4.65 -38.61
N PRO A 465 -7.68 4.28 -39.58
CA PRO A 465 -8.94 4.97 -39.81
C PRO A 465 -9.97 4.64 -38.74
N SER A 466 -10.88 5.59 -38.49
CA SER A 466 -11.93 5.54 -37.47
C SER A 466 -12.75 4.24 -37.49
N SER A 467 -12.74 3.49 -36.39
CA SER A 467 -13.62 2.34 -36.17
C SER A 467 -14.87 2.74 -35.40
N ARG A 468 -16.04 2.44 -35.98
CA ARG A 468 -17.39 2.53 -35.40
C ARG A 468 -17.51 1.68 -34.12
N PRO A 469 -18.35 2.06 -33.13
CA PRO A 469 -18.54 1.27 -31.92
C PRO A 469 -19.31 -0.04 -32.19
N PRO A 470 -19.06 -1.11 -31.41
CA PRO A 470 -19.72 -2.40 -31.56
C PRO A 470 -21.19 -2.37 -31.12
N PRO A 471 -22.06 -3.24 -31.67
CA PRO A 471 -23.48 -3.27 -31.32
C PRO A 471 -23.71 -3.89 -29.93
N ARG A 472 -24.62 -3.27 -29.15
CA ARG A 472 -25.06 -3.74 -27.83
C ARG A 472 -25.77 -5.10 -27.91
N PRO A 473 -25.64 -5.95 -26.87
CA PRO A 473 -26.34 -7.23 -26.81
C PRO A 473 -27.86 -7.05 -26.56
N PRO A 474 -28.71 -7.96 -27.08
CA PRO A 474 -30.16 -7.80 -26.99
C PRO A 474 -30.70 -8.09 -25.59
N SER A 475 -31.66 -7.26 -25.15
CA SER A 475 -32.35 -7.39 -23.86
C SER A 475 -33.33 -8.57 -23.86
N ARG A 476 -33.27 -9.39 -22.80
CA ARG A 476 -34.26 -10.45 -22.56
C ARG A 476 -35.62 -9.82 -22.22
N ARG A 477 -36.59 -10.01 -23.12
CA ARG A 477 -38.01 -9.79 -22.84
C ARG A 477 -38.76 -11.13 -22.89
N THR A 478 -39.60 -11.30 -21.89
CA THR A 478 -40.48 -12.43 -21.54
C THR A 478 -41.33 -12.96 -22.70
N ALA A 479 -41.35 -14.28 -22.90
CA ALA A 479 -42.19 -14.95 -23.90
C ALA A 479 -43.55 -15.36 -23.30
N ARG A 480 -44.63 -14.91 -23.93
CA ARG A 480 -46.02 -15.36 -23.74
C ARG A 480 -46.39 -16.24 -24.94
N THR A 481 -46.80 -17.48 -24.64
CA THR A 481 -47.68 -18.44 -25.37
C THR A 481 -48.03 -18.28 -26.88
N ALA A 482 -47.63 -19.31 -27.66
CA ALA A 482 -48.36 -20.11 -28.71
C ALA A 482 -49.05 -19.42 -29.93
N PRO A 483 -49.33 -20.10 -31.09
CA PRO A 483 -49.36 -21.56 -31.32
C PRO A 483 -48.72 -22.12 -32.62
N ARG A 484 -48.79 -23.46 -32.69
CA ARG A 484 -48.29 -24.47 -33.65
C ARG A 484 -48.71 -24.33 -35.12
N ARG A 485 -47.88 -24.90 -36.03
CA ARG A 485 -48.21 -25.77 -37.21
C ARG A 485 -46.91 -26.44 -37.72
N SER A 486 -46.77 -27.77 -37.61
CA SER A 486 -46.77 -28.81 -38.68
C SER A 486 -45.73 -28.56 -39.80
N SER A 487 -44.85 -29.47 -40.25
CA SER A 487 -44.84 -30.94 -40.29
C SER A 487 -43.49 -31.44 -40.88
N SER A 488 -43.17 -32.73 -40.63
CA SER A 488 -42.40 -33.68 -41.49
C SER A 488 -40.96 -33.30 -41.92
N THR A 489 -39.92 -34.15 -41.87
CA THR A 489 -39.84 -35.62 -41.89
C THR A 489 -38.43 -36.04 -41.47
N CYS A 490 -38.36 -37.18 -40.79
CA CYS A 490 -37.18 -37.89 -40.35
C CYS A 490 -36.67 -38.83 -41.47
N SER A 491 -35.34 -38.98 -41.62
CA SER A 491 -34.74 -40.31 -41.81
C SER A 491 -33.20 -40.31 -41.90
N ARG A 492 -32.60 -41.12 -41.01
CA ARG A 492 -31.52 -42.11 -41.26
C ARG A 492 -30.04 -41.66 -41.24
N CYS A 493 -29.39 -42.03 -40.12
CA CYS A 493 -28.06 -42.66 -39.99
C CYS A 493 -27.82 -43.79 -41.04
N PRO A 494 -26.58 -44.30 -41.30
CA PRO A 494 -25.57 -44.66 -40.29
C PRO A 494 -24.08 -44.54 -40.79
N PRO A 495 -23.06 -45.34 -40.35
CA PRO A 495 -21.82 -44.78 -39.79
C PRO A 495 -20.49 -45.37 -40.36
N ARG A 496 -19.34 -45.05 -39.71
CA ARG A 496 -18.01 -45.70 -39.76
C ARG A 496 -17.23 -45.48 -41.09
N THR A 497 -15.90 -45.35 -41.18
CA THR A 497 -14.76 -45.90 -40.42
C THR A 497 -13.43 -45.27 -40.90
N THR A 498 -12.49 -45.01 -39.98
CA THR A 498 -11.00 -45.21 -40.01
C THR A 498 -10.05 -44.63 -41.07
N ALA A 499 -8.82 -44.38 -40.53
CA ALA A 499 -7.48 -44.19 -41.12
C ALA A 499 -7.16 -42.73 -41.51
N ARG A 500 -6.07 -42.11 -41.05
CA ARG A 500 -4.79 -42.55 -40.49
C ARG A 500 -4.31 -41.56 -39.44
#